data_AF-A0A8H5LKC5-F1
#
_entry.id   AF-A0A8H5LKC5-F1
#
_cell.length_a   1.000
_cell.length_b   1.000
_cell.length_c   1.000
_cell.angle_alpha   90.00
_cell.angle_beta   90.00
_cell.angle_gamma   90.00
#
_symmetry.space_group_name_H-M   'P 1'
#
loop_
_entity.id
_entity.type
_entity.pdbx_description
1 polymer ?
#
loop_
_entity_poly.entity_id
_entity_poly.type
_entity_poly.pdbx_seq_one_letter_code
_entity_poly.pdbx_strand_id
1 'polypeptide(L)'
;MCTRLAILILMFKEQMVYQASGNGLNLTFTPEELLSNKIVPNTTSSGGRNWLELITGCFQGLPSECPVQLWDFSHGGSDIDAALLPPHRNTTVQMVDQVRLWRDYAADLLPRPEGKTLTTWWTGINDCTHISNNISITDNDAYLDADIEAYFRAVGTTARHGLRTHLFLTAPPVYRSPFAVKVRTGAEGYKKMLDSFNQKLTARMVKYARDNPSQLILSFDASSVFLDILDHPNHFGFNDTTTFCIECEDQEHRFWHTEEHPTEHVHRILAKAVEKYLRNPDFVY
;
A
#
# COMPACT_ATOMS: atom_id res chain seq x y z
N MET A 1 -27.90 -1.17 -1.82
CA MET A 1 -27.78 0.12 -1.12
C MET A 1 -26.32 0.48 -1.05
N CYS A 2 -25.89 1.53 -1.75
CA CYS A 2 -24.49 1.96 -1.78
C CYS A 2 -24.21 2.81 -0.53
N THR A 3 -23.90 2.16 0.60
CA THR A 3 -23.43 2.87 1.80
C THR A 3 -22.10 3.51 1.47
N ARG A 4 -22.05 4.85 1.45
CA ARG A 4 -20.78 5.59 1.30
C ARG A 4 -19.88 5.20 2.48
N LEU A 5 -18.64 4.78 2.19
CA LEU A 5 -17.59 4.61 3.21
C LEU A 5 -17.50 5.90 4.04
N ALA A 6 -17.38 5.77 5.35
CA ALA A 6 -17.15 6.92 6.23
C ALA A 6 -15.70 6.98 6.73
N ILE A 7 -15.01 5.83 6.75
CA ILE A 7 -13.66 5.71 7.29
C ILE A 7 -12.85 4.75 6.44
N LEU A 8 -11.71 5.22 5.95
CA LEU A 8 -10.66 4.42 5.37
C LEU A 8 -9.50 4.38 6.38
N ILE A 9 -9.27 3.21 6.98
CA ILE A 9 -8.09 2.98 7.81
C ILE A 9 -7.05 2.39 6.87
N LEU A 10 -5.99 3.14 6.62
CA LEU A 10 -4.90 2.63 5.82
C LEU A 10 -3.96 1.82 6.66
N MET A 11 -3.48 0.74 6.06
CA MET A 11 -2.17 0.25 6.37
C MET A 11 -1.45 -0.01 5.01
N PHE A 12 -0.35 0.72 4.73
CA PHE A 12 0.61 0.51 3.60
C PHE A 12 0.09 0.89 2.18
N LYS A 13 0.77 1.59 1.26
CA LYS A 13 2.11 2.20 1.05
C LYS A 13 1.86 3.56 0.35
N GLU A 14 2.52 4.62 0.80
CA GLU A 14 3.36 5.58 0.06
C GLU A 14 3.81 6.67 1.05
N GLN A 15 4.87 7.43 0.73
CA GLN A 15 5.57 8.30 1.69
C GLN A 15 4.65 9.19 2.56
N MET A 16 5.05 9.32 3.83
CA MET A 16 4.31 9.87 4.97
C MET A 16 3.39 11.05 4.63
N VAL A 17 2.10 10.82 4.84
CA VAL A 17 1.11 11.89 5.06
C VAL A 17 0.82 12.03 6.57
N TYR A 18 1.16 11.00 7.35
CA TYR A 18 0.94 10.90 8.79
C TYR A 18 2.23 10.46 9.48
N GLN A 19 2.78 11.34 10.32
CA GLN A 19 3.83 10.99 11.27
C GLN A 19 3.19 10.71 12.62
N ALA A 20 2.66 9.52 12.86
CA ALA A 20 2.64 9.04 14.24
C ALA A 20 4.06 9.26 14.75
N SER A 21 4.25 9.85 15.92
CA SER A 21 5.58 10.14 16.48
C SER A 21 6.48 8.90 16.58
N GLY A 22 5.93 7.71 16.31
CA GLY A 22 6.65 6.49 16.08
C GLY A 22 7.48 6.46 14.79
N ASN A 23 8.79 6.37 14.92
CA ASN A 23 9.71 5.97 13.85
C ASN A 23 10.39 4.65 14.25
N GLY A 24 11.12 4.01 13.33
CA GLY A 24 11.81 2.74 13.64
C GLY A 24 12.78 2.79 14.84
N LEU A 25 13.14 3.99 15.34
CA LEU A 25 13.95 4.19 16.53
C LEU A 25 13.12 4.31 17.83
N ASN A 26 11.84 4.66 17.73
CA ASN A 26 10.91 4.74 18.86
C ASN A 26 9.51 4.38 18.37
N LEU A 27 9.07 3.12 18.51
CA LEU A 27 7.74 2.67 18.05
C LEU A 27 6.64 2.99 19.05
N THR A 28 6.44 4.27 19.39
CA THR A 28 5.39 4.72 20.31
C THR A 28 4.79 6.05 19.86
N PHE A 29 3.49 6.24 20.10
CA PHE A 29 2.84 7.56 20.04
C PHE A 29 1.70 7.63 21.06
N THR A 30 1.33 8.84 21.46
CA THR A 30 0.24 9.10 22.41
C THR A 30 -1.11 9.27 21.70
N PRO A 31 -2.24 9.08 22.42
CA PRO A 31 -3.56 9.46 21.91
C PRO A 31 -3.64 10.90 21.39
N GLU A 32 -2.97 11.83 22.07
CA GLU A 32 -2.93 13.24 21.67
C GLU A 32 -2.17 13.42 20.35
N GLU A 33 -1.01 12.78 20.20
CA GLU A 33 -0.26 12.80 18.94
C GLU A 33 -1.07 12.17 17.79
N LEU A 34 -1.77 11.04 18.04
CA LEU A 34 -2.65 10.43 17.03
C LEU A 34 -3.73 11.39 16.54
N LEU A 35 -4.43 12.05 17.47
CA LEU A 35 -5.62 12.83 17.17
C LEU A 35 -5.33 14.26 16.70
N SER A 36 -4.13 14.79 16.98
CA SER A 36 -3.71 16.14 16.58
C SER A 36 -2.89 16.19 15.29
N ASN A 37 -2.39 15.04 14.84
CA ASN A 37 -1.57 14.97 13.63
C ASN A 37 -2.39 15.27 12.37
N LYS A 38 -1.74 15.93 11.41
CA LYS A 38 -2.37 16.44 10.20
C LYS A 38 -1.75 15.81 8.98
N ILE A 39 -2.62 15.55 8.01
CA ILE A 39 -2.29 15.26 6.64
C ILE A 39 -1.64 16.52 6.06
N VAL A 40 -0.39 16.39 5.64
CA VAL A 40 0.40 17.47 5.07
C VAL A 40 0.36 17.35 3.54
N PRO A 41 -0.02 18.40 2.81
CA PRO A 41 -0.09 18.33 1.35
C PRO A 41 1.31 18.16 0.74
N ASN A 42 1.37 17.43 -0.38
CA ASN A 42 2.56 17.27 -1.23
C ASN A 42 3.77 16.60 -0.54
N THR A 43 3.55 15.72 0.43
CA THR A 43 4.62 14.94 1.08
C THR A 43 4.70 13.49 0.61
N THR A 44 3.85 13.09 -0.36
CA THR A 44 3.80 11.73 -0.90
C THR A 44 4.94 11.46 -1.90
N SER A 45 5.21 10.19 -2.16
CA SER A 45 6.19 9.75 -3.16
C SER A 45 5.75 9.95 -4.62
N SER A 46 4.52 10.44 -4.85
CA SER A 46 3.98 10.64 -6.20
C SER A 46 4.34 11.99 -6.83
N GLY A 47 5.00 12.87 -6.08
CA GLY A 47 5.21 14.27 -6.45
C GLY A 47 3.98 15.17 -6.23
N GLY A 48 2.89 14.59 -5.74
CA GLY A 48 1.64 15.28 -5.45
C GLY A 48 0.78 14.45 -4.52
N ARG A 49 -0.49 14.23 -4.90
CA ARG A 49 -1.45 13.43 -4.14
C ARG A 49 -1.37 11.95 -4.49
N ASN A 50 -1.41 11.09 -3.46
CA ASN A 50 -1.49 9.65 -3.68
C ASN A 50 -2.95 9.21 -3.93
N TRP A 51 -3.14 7.93 -4.28
CA TRP A 51 -4.47 7.41 -4.64
C TRP A 51 -5.48 7.44 -3.49
N LEU A 52 -5.00 7.47 -2.24
CA LEU A 52 -5.82 7.45 -1.03
C LEU A 52 -6.37 8.82 -0.73
N GLU A 53 -5.51 9.83 -0.78
CA GLU A 53 -5.93 11.22 -0.70
C GLU A 53 -6.95 11.52 -1.82
N LEU A 54 -6.72 11.00 -3.03
CA LEU A 54 -7.61 11.17 -4.18
C LEU A 54 -8.97 10.48 -4.01
N ILE A 55 -9.01 9.22 -3.55
CA ILE A 55 -10.28 8.49 -3.37
C ILE A 55 -11.10 8.98 -2.17
N THR A 56 -10.44 9.54 -1.15
CA THR A 56 -11.10 10.05 0.07
C THR A 56 -11.41 11.55 -0.01
N GLY A 57 -10.77 12.28 -0.93
CA GLY A 57 -10.81 13.75 -0.98
C GLY A 57 -10.07 14.41 0.20
N CYS A 58 -9.18 13.66 0.87
CA CYS A 58 -8.51 14.06 2.10
C CYS A 58 -7.10 14.55 1.79
N PHE A 59 -6.97 15.82 1.39
CA PHE A 59 -5.71 16.37 0.86
C PHE A 59 -4.84 17.11 1.88
N GLN A 60 -5.42 17.49 3.01
CA GLN A 60 -4.73 18.20 4.10
C GLN A 60 -5.58 18.22 5.37
N GLY A 61 -4.97 18.54 6.51
CA GLY A 61 -5.68 18.80 7.76
C GLY A 61 -5.89 17.55 8.60
N LEU A 62 -6.85 17.57 9.53
CA LEU A 62 -7.06 16.44 10.43
C LEU A 62 -7.72 15.26 9.69
N PRO A 63 -7.20 14.03 9.84
CA PRO A 63 -7.84 12.80 9.33
C PRO A 63 -9.34 12.69 9.63
N SER A 64 -9.75 13.14 10.81
CA SER A 64 -11.12 13.09 11.31
C SER A 64 -12.08 14.09 10.64
N GLU A 65 -11.55 15.15 10.02
CA GLU A 65 -12.32 16.23 9.39
C GLU A 65 -12.46 16.07 7.87
N CYS A 66 -11.84 15.04 7.29
CA CYS A 66 -11.91 14.78 5.87
C CYS A 66 -13.29 14.30 5.39
N PRO A 67 -13.63 14.49 4.09
CA PRO A 67 -14.89 14.01 3.52
C PRO A 67 -15.13 12.52 3.74
N VAL A 68 -14.06 11.73 3.60
CA VAL A 68 -13.94 10.37 4.12
C VAL A 68 -12.73 10.37 5.04
N GLN A 69 -12.86 9.88 6.28
CA GLN A 69 -11.74 9.88 7.21
C GLN A 69 -10.60 9.00 6.69
N LEU A 70 -9.37 9.51 6.70
CA LEU A 70 -8.18 8.80 6.23
C LEU A 70 -7.16 8.69 7.35
N TRP A 71 -7.11 7.53 8.01
CA TRP A 71 -6.11 7.25 9.05
C TRP A 71 -4.98 6.45 8.44
N ASP A 72 -3.91 7.13 8.01
CA ASP A 72 -2.82 6.53 7.26
C ASP A 72 -1.67 6.06 8.17
N PHE A 73 -1.48 4.75 8.32
CA PHE A 73 -0.34 4.22 9.10
C PHE A 73 0.89 3.90 8.24
N SER A 74 0.82 4.10 6.92
CA SER A 74 1.86 3.70 5.98
C SER A 74 3.19 4.40 6.21
N HIS A 75 4.26 3.62 6.11
CA HIS A 75 5.62 4.14 6.09
C HIS A 75 6.32 3.81 4.77
N GLY A 76 6.88 4.84 4.12
CA GLY A 76 7.66 4.68 2.91
C GLY A 76 8.87 3.75 3.13
N GLY A 77 9.09 2.83 2.20
CA GLY A 77 10.16 1.82 2.30
C GLY A 77 9.90 0.69 3.29
N SER A 78 8.65 0.47 3.76
CA SER A 78 8.30 -0.69 4.58
C SER A 78 8.32 -1.99 3.78
N ASP A 79 9.09 -2.96 4.25
CA ASP A 79 8.91 -4.39 4.08
C ASP A 79 7.77 -4.91 4.98
N ILE A 80 7.50 -6.21 4.95
CA ILE A 80 6.43 -6.86 5.74
C ILE A 80 6.85 -7.06 7.20
N ASP A 81 7.97 -7.73 7.47
CA ASP A 81 8.37 -8.12 8.82
C ASP A 81 9.87 -7.90 9.04
N ALA A 82 10.21 -7.12 10.07
CA ALA A 82 11.59 -6.85 10.47
C ALA A 82 12.34 -8.12 10.93
N ALA A 83 11.61 -9.16 11.34
CA ALA A 83 12.19 -10.45 11.71
C ALA A 83 12.65 -11.27 10.50
N LEU A 84 12.13 -10.96 9.31
CA LEU A 84 12.51 -11.60 8.06
C LEU A 84 13.56 -10.76 7.34
N LEU A 85 13.21 -9.52 6.98
CA LEU A 85 14.10 -8.58 6.28
C LEU A 85 14.53 -7.45 7.21
N PRO A 86 15.84 -7.15 7.32
CA PRO A 86 16.27 -5.99 8.09
C PRO A 86 15.77 -4.69 7.42
N PRO A 87 15.35 -3.69 8.20
CA PRO A 87 14.88 -2.43 7.63
C PRO A 87 15.90 -1.72 6.75
N HIS A 88 15.45 -1.18 5.61
CA HIS A 88 16.26 -0.35 4.70
C HIS A 88 16.89 0.85 5.40
N ARG A 89 16.20 1.42 6.38
CA ARG A 89 16.69 2.47 7.28
C ARG A 89 16.26 2.10 8.69
N ASN A 90 17.08 2.44 9.69
CA ASN A 90 16.72 2.24 11.09
C ASN A 90 15.46 3.02 11.53
N THR A 91 15.04 4.01 10.75
CA THR A 91 13.80 4.76 10.95
C THR A 91 12.59 4.16 10.25
N THR A 92 12.76 3.17 9.36
CA THR A 92 11.64 2.51 8.67
C THR A 92 10.83 1.68 9.66
N VAL A 93 9.52 1.87 9.63
CA VAL A 93 8.57 1.05 10.40
C VAL A 93 8.04 -0.04 9.50
N GLN A 94 8.20 -1.33 9.85
CA GLN A 94 7.74 -2.45 9.03
C GLN A 94 6.25 -2.72 9.15
N MET A 95 5.70 -3.52 8.24
CA MET A 95 4.25 -3.73 8.15
C MET A 95 3.65 -4.22 9.47
N VAL A 96 4.26 -5.27 10.02
CA VAL A 96 3.88 -5.84 11.31
C VAL A 96 3.97 -4.81 12.45
N ASP A 97 4.95 -3.90 12.41
CA ASP A 97 5.12 -2.86 13.42
C ASP A 97 4.11 -1.72 13.29
N GLN A 98 3.73 -1.32 12.07
CA GLN A 98 2.65 -0.35 11.86
C GLN A 98 1.30 -0.92 12.35
N VAL A 99 1.03 -2.21 12.15
CA VAL A 99 -0.14 -2.89 12.71
C VAL A 99 -0.10 -2.94 14.23
N ARG A 100 1.08 -3.20 14.81
CA ARG A 100 1.30 -3.15 16.26
C ARG A 100 1.00 -1.75 16.82
N LEU A 101 1.54 -0.73 16.18
CA LEU A 101 1.30 0.67 16.52
C LEU A 101 -0.18 1.04 16.48
N TRP A 102 -0.88 0.68 15.39
CA TRP A 102 -2.32 0.86 15.30
C TRP A 102 -3.07 0.13 16.41
N ARG A 103 -2.71 -1.14 16.68
CA ARG A 103 -3.35 -1.95 17.72
C ARG A 103 -3.20 -1.30 19.10
N ASP A 104 -1.97 -0.91 19.44
CA ASP A 104 -1.62 -0.47 20.79
C ASP A 104 -2.14 0.94 21.10
N TYR A 105 -2.24 1.80 20.08
CA TYR A 105 -2.49 3.22 20.30
C TYR A 105 -3.71 3.78 19.57
N ALA A 106 -4.24 3.11 18.55
CA ALA A 106 -5.32 3.64 17.72
C ALA A 106 -6.59 2.78 17.76
N ALA A 107 -6.49 1.48 18.01
CA ALA A 107 -7.61 0.57 17.98
C ALA A 107 -8.70 0.96 18.99
N ASP A 108 -8.39 1.48 20.17
CA ASP A 108 -9.47 1.86 21.10
C ASP A 108 -9.98 3.30 20.92
N LEU A 109 -9.32 4.09 20.07
CA LEU A 109 -9.62 5.52 19.88
C LEU A 109 -10.33 5.82 18.57
N LEU A 110 -9.95 5.15 17.48
CA LEU A 110 -10.47 5.46 16.16
C LEU A 110 -11.89 4.90 15.97
N PRO A 111 -12.85 5.72 15.52
CA PRO A 111 -14.20 5.23 15.26
C PRO A 111 -14.17 4.15 14.17
N ARG A 112 -15.02 3.13 14.33
CA ARG A 112 -15.19 2.03 13.36
C ARG A 112 -16.68 1.73 13.16
N PRO A 113 -17.43 2.64 12.52
CA PRO A 113 -18.83 2.42 12.25
C PRO A 113 -18.99 1.19 11.36
N GLU A 114 -19.83 0.26 11.79
CA GLU A 114 -20.11 -0.98 11.08
C GLU A 114 -20.57 -0.71 9.64
N GLY A 115 -20.03 -1.48 8.69
CA GLY A 115 -20.33 -1.33 7.27
C GLY A 115 -19.85 -0.03 6.62
N LYS A 116 -19.07 0.79 7.35
CA LYS A 116 -18.55 2.08 6.89
C LYS A 116 -17.04 2.24 7.05
N THR A 117 -16.36 1.18 7.49
CA THR A 117 -14.90 1.11 7.63
C THR A 117 -14.30 0.17 6.60
N LEU A 118 -13.29 0.63 5.87
CA LEU A 118 -12.46 -0.20 5.00
C LEU A 118 -11.01 -0.14 5.49
N THR A 119 -10.38 -1.30 5.60
CA THR A 119 -8.94 -1.43 5.79
C THR A 119 -8.29 -1.76 4.47
N THR A 120 -7.28 -1.01 4.04
CA THR A 120 -6.55 -1.35 2.80
C THR A 120 -5.16 -1.85 3.11
N TRP A 121 -4.65 -2.71 2.25
CA TRP A 121 -3.33 -3.32 2.36
C TRP A 121 -2.61 -3.28 1.01
N TRP A 122 -1.50 -2.56 0.94
CA TRP A 122 -0.65 -2.53 -0.24
C TRP A 122 0.83 -2.51 0.15
N THR A 123 1.41 -3.69 0.35
CA THR A 123 2.82 -3.88 0.70
C THR A 123 3.39 -5.14 0.03
N GLY A 124 4.71 -5.33 0.07
CA GLY A 124 5.42 -6.45 -0.53
C GLY A 124 6.38 -6.08 -1.68
N ILE A 125 6.28 -4.84 -2.19
CA ILE A 125 7.14 -4.35 -3.28
C ILE A 125 8.59 -4.23 -2.81
N ASN A 126 8.79 -3.72 -1.58
CA ASN A 126 10.11 -3.59 -0.98
C ASN A 126 10.69 -4.96 -0.65
N ASP A 127 9.88 -5.89 -0.14
CA ASP A 127 10.30 -7.28 0.12
C ASP A 127 10.78 -7.94 -1.17
N CYS A 128 9.99 -7.84 -2.25
CA CYS A 128 10.39 -8.34 -3.56
C CYS A 128 11.70 -7.72 -4.06
N THR A 129 11.91 -6.42 -3.82
CA THR A 129 13.15 -5.72 -4.18
C THR A 129 14.33 -6.26 -3.36
N HIS A 130 14.15 -6.39 -2.04
CA HIS A 130 15.19 -6.81 -1.12
C HIS A 130 15.59 -8.26 -1.39
N ILE A 131 14.62 -9.18 -1.52
CA ILE A 131 14.88 -10.59 -1.85
C ILE A 131 15.61 -10.69 -3.19
N SER A 132 15.16 -9.96 -4.21
CA SER A 132 15.82 -9.96 -5.53
C SER A 132 17.28 -9.48 -5.47
N ASN A 133 17.59 -8.54 -4.57
CA ASN A 133 18.93 -8.01 -4.38
C ASN A 133 19.82 -8.83 -3.44
N ASN A 134 19.24 -9.67 -2.58
CA ASN A 134 19.99 -10.39 -1.55
C ASN A 134 20.52 -11.74 -2.05
N ILE A 135 21.84 -11.83 -2.23
CA ILE A 135 22.50 -13.07 -2.69
C ILE A 135 22.47 -14.21 -1.66
N SER A 136 22.27 -13.88 -0.39
CA SER A 136 22.26 -14.86 0.70
C SER A 136 20.93 -15.59 0.81
N ILE A 137 19.86 -15.04 0.20
CA ILE A 137 18.58 -15.72 0.08
C ILE A 137 18.65 -16.65 -1.12
N THR A 138 18.66 -17.95 -0.85
CA THR A 138 18.81 -19.01 -1.87
C THR A 138 17.49 -19.73 -2.17
N ASP A 139 16.52 -19.61 -1.27
CA ASP A 139 15.17 -20.14 -1.42
C ASP A 139 14.15 -18.99 -1.34
N ASN A 140 13.90 -18.37 -2.49
CA ASN A 140 12.95 -17.26 -2.59
C ASN A 140 11.52 -17.72 -2.28
N ASP A 141 11.17 -18.97 -2.58
CA ASP A 141 9.80 -19.45 -2.41
C ASP A 141 9.43 -19.61 -0.93
N ALA A 142 10.33 -20.23 -0.16
CA ALA A 142 10.18 -20.34 1.29
C ALA A 142 10.18 -18.97 1.97
N TYR A 143 10.93 -18.01 1.43
CA TYR A 143 10.94 -16.65 1.93
C TYR A 143 9.59 -15.95 1.73
N LEU A 144 9.05 -16.00 0.50
CA LEU A 144 7.74 -15.44 0.20
C LEU A 144 6.62 -16.10 1.01
N ASP A 145 6.72 -17.41 1.28
CA ASP A 145 5.76 -18.09 2.16
C ASP A 145 5.81 -17.55 3.60
N ALA A 146 7.00 -17.30 4.13
CA ALA A 146 7.18 -16.72 5.45
C ALA A 146 6.66 -15.27 5.53
N ASP A 147 6.95 -14.46 4.50
CA ASP A 147 6.47 -13.08 4.37
C ASP A 147 4.94 -13.03 4.31
N ILE A 148 4.33 -13.84 3.44
CA ILE A 148 2.87 -13.88 3.29
C ILE A 148 2.20 -14.40 4.57
N GLU A 149 2.82 -15.33 5.30
CA GLU A 149 2.29 -15.73 6.60
C GLU A 149 2.40 -14.62 7.64
N ALA A 150 3.51 -13.86 7.68
CA ALA A 150 3.63 -12.67 8.53
C ALA A 150 2.58 -11.61 8.19
N TYR A 151 2.34 -11.40 6.89
CA TYR A 151 1.31 -10.51 6.39
C TYR A 151 -0.06 -10.87 6.98
N PHE A 152 -0.48 -12.12 6.86
CA PHE A 152 -1.80 -12.54 7.32
C PHE A 152 -1.92 -12.70 8.84
N ARG A 153 -0.82 -12.87 9.58
CA ARG A 153 -0.82 -12.72 11.04
C ARG A 153 -1.17 -11.29 11.46
N ALA A 154 -0.66 -10.29 10.75
CA ALA A 154 -1.01 -8.89 11.01
C ALA A 154 -2.46 -8.58 10.61
N VAL A 155 -2.94 -9.09 9.46
CA VAL A 155 -4.37 -9.02 9.09
C VAL A 155 -5.24 -9.63 10.20
N GLY A 156 -4.90 -10.83 10.67
CA GLY A 156 -5.61 -11.50 11.77
C GLY A 156 -5.59 -10.69 13.07
N THR A 157 -4.53 -9.92 13.33
CA THR A 157 -4.46 -9.00 14.46
C THR A 157 -5.49 -7.89 14.31
N THR A 158 -5.56 -7.23 13.16
CA THR A 158 -6.57 -6.19 12.92
C THR A 158 -8.00 -6.72 12.99
N ALA A 159 -8.24 -7.93 12.48
CA ALA A 159 -9.53 -8.60 12.54
C ALA A 159 -9.97 -8.88 13.99
N ARG A 160 -9.07 -9.37 14.85
CA ARG A 160 -9.37 -9.56 16.28
C ARG A 160 -9.70 -8.25 17.00
N HIS A 161 -9.18 -7.13 16.51
CA HIS A 161 -9.44 -5.78 17.01
C HIS A 161 -10.58 -5.03 16.28
N GLY A 162 -11.44 -5.78 15.58
CA GLY A 162 -12.72 -5.25 15.08
C GLY A 162 -12.69 -4.66 13.68
N LEU A 163 -11.57 -4.71 12.96
CA LEU A 163 -11.61 -4.51 11.50
C LEU A 163 -12.29 -5.72 10.87
N ARG A 164 -13.06 -5.48 9.80
CA ARG A 164 -13.96 -6.49 9.20
C ARG A 164 -13.89 -6.53 7.68
N THR A 165 -13.63 -5.38 7.04
CA THR A 165 -13.55 -5.27 5.59
C THR A 165 -12.13 -4.93 5.21
N HIS A 166 -11.50 -5.79 4.41
CA HIS A 166 -10.11 -5.66 3.99
C HIS A 166 -10.02 -5.64 2.46
N LEU A 167 -9.35 -4.63 1.91
CA LEU A 167 -9.01 -4.54 0.49
C LEU A 167 -7.51 -4.74 0.31
N PHE A 168 -7.12 -5.75 -0.45
CA PHE A 168 -5.72 -6.03 -0.78
C PHE A 168 -5.46 -5.63 -2.22
N LEU A 169 -4.34 -4.95 -2.45
CA LEU A 169 -3.89 -4.57 -3.78
C LEU A 169 -2.69 -5.43 -4.19
N THR A 170 -2.71 -5.95 -5.41
CA THR A 170 -1.53 -6.64 -5.98
C THR A 170 -0.36 -5.68 -6.14
N ALA A 171 0.86 -6.18 -6.04
CA ALA A 171 2.07 -5.42 -6.31
C ALA A 171 2.08 -4.98 -7.79
N PRO A 172 2.30 -3.68 -8.08
CA PRO A 172 2.39 -3.16 -9.43
C PRO A 172 3.64 -3.69 -10.16
N PRO A 173 3.68 -3.62 -11.50
CA PRO A 173 4.76 -4.13 -12.34
C PRO A 173 5.99 -3.20 -12.30
N VAL A 174 6.54 -2.93 -11.12
CA VAL A 174 7.72 -2.04 -10.94
C VAL A 174 8.99 -2.60 -11.58
N TYR A 175 8.99 -3.84 -12.07
CA TYR A 175 10.02 -4.33 -12.98
C TYR A 175 10.06 -3.59 -14.33
N ARG A 176 9.05 -2.77 -14.65
CA ARG A 176 9.03 -1.85 -15.80
C ARG A 176 9.48 -0.43 -15.46
N SER A 177 9.81 -0.14 -14.20
CA SER A 177 10.29 1.19 -13.81
C SER A 177 11.76 1.39 -14.17
N PRO A 178 12.22 2.66 -14.24
CA PRO A 178 13.64 2.97 -14.37
C PRO A 178 14.52 2.28 -13.32
N PHE A 179 14.00 2.07 -12.10
CA PHE A 179 14.70 1.40 -11.00
C PHE A 179 15.05 -0.07 -11.29
N ALA A 180 14.35 -0.75 -12.22
CA ALA A 180 14.57 -2.17 -12.49
C ALA A 180 16.03 -2.50 -12.89
N VAL A 181 16.77 -1.53 -13.44
CA VAL A 181 18.21 -1.69 -13.77
C VAL A 181 19.10 -1.81 -12.54
N LYS A 182 18.63 -1.35 -11.38
CA LYS A 182 19.32 -1.44 -10.08
C LYS A 182 19.03 -2.75 -9.36
N VAL A 183 18.05 -3.52 -9.83
CA VAL A 183 17.73 -4.83 -9.25
C VAL A 183 18.69 -5.88 -9.80
N ARG A 184 19.40 -6.56 -8.90
CA ARG A 184 20.47 -7.53 -9.23
C ARG A 184 20.03 -8.64 -10.17
N THR A 185 18.80 -9.14 -10.02
CA THR A 185 18.25 -10.20 -10.89
C THR A 185 17.77 -9.69 -12.25
N GLY A 186 17.92 -8.38 -12.52
CA GLY A 186 17.39 -7.71 -13.70
C GLY A 186 15.86 -7.66 -13.73
N ALA A 187 15.32 -7.00 -14.75
CA ALA A 187 13.87 -6.84 -14.93
C ALA A 187 13.12 -8.18 -15.00
N GLU A 188 13.67 -9.18 -15.69
CA GLU A 188 13.00 -10.50 -15.82
C GLU A 188 12.94 -11.26 -14.48
N GLY A 189 14.03 -11.26 -13.72
CA GLY A 189 14.04 -11.90 -12.40
C GLY A 189 13.15 -11.15 -11.42
N TYR A 190 13.14 -9.82 -11.50
CA TYR A 190 12.27 -9.01 -10.65
C TYR A 190 10.79 -9.22 -10.97
N LYS A 191 10.45 -9.34 -12.27
CA LYS A 191 9.11 -9.73 -12.72
C LYS A 191 8.68 -11.07 -12.10
N LYS A 192 9.54 -12.11 -12.20
CA LYS A 192 9.24 -13.44 -11.63
C LYS A 192 9.01 -13.40 -10.12
N MET A 193 9.76 -12.56 -9.40
CA MET A 193 9.58 -12.34 -7.97
C MET A 193 8.20 -11.74 -7.67
N LEU A 194 7.85 -10.63 -8.34
CA LEU A 194 6.58 -9.94 -8.15
C LEU A 194 5.37 -10.80 -8.55
N ASP A 195 5.48 -11.56 -9.65
CA ASP A 195 4.45 -12.50 -10.08
C ASP A 195 4.22 -13.59 -9.01
N SER A 196 5.31 -14.17 -8.48
CA SER A 196 5.25 -15.18 -7.41
C SER A 196 4.62 -14.62 -6.13
N PHE A 197 5.01 -13.41 -5.73
CA PHE A 197 4.42 -12.71 -4.58
C PHE A 197 2.91 -12.50 -4.77
N ASN A 198 2.50 -11.94 -5.91
CA ASN A 198 1.07 -11.68 -6.21
C ASN A 198 0.23 -12.96 -6.25
N GLN A 199 0.80 -14.05 -6.79
CA GLN A 199 0.16 -15.35 -6.80
C GLN A 199 -0.05 -15.89 -5.39
N LYS A 200 1.00 -15.87 -4.54
CA LYS A 200 0.93 -16.34 -3.15
C LYS A 200 0.01 -15.48 -2.30
N LEU A 201 0.05 -14.15 -2.45
CA LEU A 201 -0.86 -13.21 -1.81
C LEU A 201 -2.32 -13.56 -2.13
N THR A 202 -2.66 -13.67 -3.41
CA THR A 202 -4.02 -13.98 -3.86
C THR A 202 -4.50 -15.34 -3.34
N ALA A 203 -3.64 -16.37 -3.41
CA ALA A 203 -3.97 -17.69 -2.87
C ALA A 203 -4.22 -17.65 -1.35
N ARG A 204 -3.41 -16.88 -0.61
CA ARG A 204 -3.57 -16.72 0.84
C ARG A 204 -4.83 -15.94 1.20
N MET A 205 -5.22 -14.95 0.39
CA MET A 205 -6.49 -14.22 0.54
C MET A 205 -7.70 -15.16 0.43
N VAL A 206 -7.75 -16.01 -0.60
CA VAL A 206 -8.82 -17.02 -0.78
C VAL A 206 -8.89 -17.97 0.41
N LYS A 207 -7.73 -18.43 0.89
CA LYS A 207 -7.69 -19.27 2.10
C LYS A 207 -8.19 -18.52 3.33
N TYR A 208 -7.75 -17.29 3.55
CA TYR A 208 -8.13 -16.50 4.72
C TYR A 208 -9.64 -16.18 4.73
N ALA A 209 -10.22 -15.86 3.58
CA ALA A 209 -11.66 -15.62 3.43
C ALA A 209 -12.49 -16.85 3.86
N ARG A 210 -12.12 -18.04 3.36
CA ARG A 210 -12.76 -19.31 3.76
C ARG A 210 -12.62 -19.61 5.24
N ASP A 211 -11.44 -19.40 5.79
CA ASP A 211 -11.14 -19.71 7.20
C ASP A 211 -11.77 -18.67 8.17
N ASN A 212 -12.16 -17.49 7.68
CA ASN A 212 -12.66 -16.37 8.48
C ASN A 212 -13.93 -15.75 7.88
N PRO A 213 -15.08 -16.46 7.89
CA PRO A 213 -16.31 -16.02 7.21
C PRO A 213 -16.94 -14.73 7.77
N SER A 214 -16.48 -14.26 8.94
CA SER A 214 -16.88 -12.95 9.50
C SER A 214 -16.11 -11.77 8.92
N GLN A 215 -15.10 -12.03 8.07
CA GLN A 215 -14.26 -11.03 7.42
C GLN A 215 -14.64 -10.93 5.94
N LEU A 216 -14.80 -9.70 5.45
CA LEU A 216 -14.96 -9.41 4.04
C LEU A 216 -13.60 -9.13 3.41
N ILE A 217 -13.17 -10.01 2.52
CA ILE A 217 -11.88 -9.94 1.82
C ILE A 217 -12.12 -9.53 0.36
N LEU A 218 -11.59 -8.36 0.00
CA LEU A 218 -11.66 -7.79 -1.34
C LEU A 218 -10.26 -7.84 -1.97
N SER A 219 -10.20 -8.20 -3.24
CA SER A 219 -8.97 -8.21 -4.04
C SER A 219 -9.07 -7.21 -5.16
N PHE A 220 -8.08 -6.34 -5.29
CA PHE A 220 -7.98 -5.42 -6.40
C PHE A 220 -6.66 -5.62 -7.13
N ASP A 221 -6.76 -5.94 -8.42
CA ASP A 221 -5.59 -6.15 -9.26
C ASP A 221 -5.02 -4.81 -9.75
N ALA A 222 -4.27 -4.15 -8.88
CA ALA A 222 -3.55 -2.92 -9.22
C ALA A 222 -2.49 -3.19 -10.30
N SER A 223 -1.90 -4.39 -10.36
CA SER A 223 -0.91 -4.75 -11.38
C SER A 223 -1.46 -4.58 -12.80
N SER A 224 -2.68 -5.07 -13.04
CA SER A 224 -3.34 -4.92 -14.35
C SER A 224 -3.63 -3.45 -14.72
N VAL A 225 -3.97 -2.59 -13.76
CA VAL A 225 -4.17 -1.15 -14.03
C VAL A 225 -2.88 -0.51 -14.52
N PHE A 226 -1.77 -0.80 -13.85
CA PHE A 226 -0.47 -0.25 -14.23
C PHE A 226 0.01 -0.80 -15.58
N LEU A 227 -0.19 -2.09 -15.84
CA LEU A 227 0.15 -2.70 -17.13
C LEU A 227 -0.63 -2.08 -18.28
N ASP A 228 -1.95 -1.86 -18.11
CA ASP A 228 -2.78 -1.26 -19.16
C ASP A 228 -2.31 0.18 -19.49
N ILE A 229 -1.95 0.96 -18.48
CA ILE A 229 -1.37 2.29 -18.70
C ILE A 229 -0.03 2.20 -19.43
N LEU A 230 0.86 1.32 -19.01
CA LEU A 230 2.21 1.19 -19.58
C LEU A 230 2.21 0.55 -20.99
N ASP A 231 1.17 -0.19 -21.35
CA ASP A 231 0.97 -0.77 -22.69
C ASP A 231 0.24 0.21 -23.64
N HIS A 232 -0.58 1.10 -23.10
CA HIS A 232 -1.38 2.06 -23.86
C HIS A 232 -1.23 3.52 -23.38
N PRO A 233 -0.01 4.06 -23.22
CA PRO A 233 0.22 5.32 -22.50
C PRO A 233 -0.55 6.52 -23.07
N ASN A 234 -0.65 6.61 -24.41
CA ASN A 234 -1.36 7.71 -25.08
C ASN A 234 -2.86 7.72 -24.76
N HIS A 235 -3.50 6.57 -24.50
CA HIS A 235 -4.92 6.51 -24.11
C HIS A 235 -5.18 7.16 -22.75
N PHE A 236 -4.15 7.19 -21.90
CA PHE A 236 -4.19 7.74 -20.56
C PHE A 236 -3.51 9.11 -20.48
N GLY A 237 -3.07 9.68 -21.60
CA GLY A 237 -2.43 10.99 -21.64
C GLY A 237 -0.95 11.00 -21.27
N PHE A 238 -0.26 9.86 -21.30
CA PHE A 238 1.18 9.80 -21.08
C PHE A 238 1.96 9.82 -22.39
N ASN A 239 3.00 10.63 -22.47
CA ASN A 239 3.96 10.69 -23.58
C ASN A 239 5.33 10.05 -23.23
N ASP A 240 5.59 9.81 -21.94
CA ASP A 240 6.83 9.22 -21.44
C ASP A 240 6.56 8.26 -20.27
N THR A 241 6.91 6.99 -20.48
CA THR A 241 6.82 5.91 -19.49
C THR A 241 8.17 5.27 -19.17
N THR A 242 9.28 5.84 -19.64
CA THR A 242 10.61 5.23 -19.54
C THR A 242 11.59 6.06 -18.74
N THR A 243 11.34 7.37 -18.60
CA THR A 243 12.15 8.26 -17.76
C THR A 243 11.32 8.80 -16.60
N PHE A 244 11.99 9.35 -15.58
CA PHE A 244 11.37 9.94 -14.40
C PHE A 244 11.81 11.39 -14.19
N CYS A 245 11.02 12.16 -13.44
CA CYS A 245 11.33 13.54 -13.16
C CYS A 245 10.66 14.08 -11.89
N ILE A 246 11.49 14.56 -10.95
CA ILE A 246 11.03 15.07 -9.65
C ILE A 246 10.59 16.54 -9.73
N GLU A 247 11.25 17.36 -10.55
CA GLU A 247 10.99 18.80 -10.68
C GLU A 247 11.00 19.23 -12.15
N CYS A 248 9.91 18.98 -12.88
CA CYS A 248 9.74 19.51 -14.23
C CYS A 248 8.31 19.93 -14.50
N GLU A 249 8.17 20.81 -15.49
CA GLU A 249 6.87 21.38 -15.89
C GLU A 249 5.90 20.33 -16.43
N ASP A 250 6.42 19.29 -17.09
CA ASP A 250 5.60 18.26 -17.76
C ASP A 250 5.44 16.97 -16.94
N GLN A 251 5.13 17.09 -15.64
CA GLN A 251 4.87 15.92 -14.80
C GLN A 251 3.56 15.20 -15.15
N GLU A 252 2.55 15.93 -15.62
CA GLU A 252 1.22 15.38 -15.90
C GLU A 252 1.22 14.35 -17.05
N HIS A 253 2.12 14.48 -18.03
CA HIS A 253 2.23 13.54 -19.15
C HIS A 253 3.30 12.46 -18.94
N ARG A 254 3.89 12.37 -17.74
CA ARG A 254 4.89 11.36 -17.36
C ARG A 254 4.30 10.30 -16.45
N PHE A 255 4.70 9.05 -16.65
CA PHE A 255 4.30 7.96 -15.76
C PHE A 255 5.06 7.99 -14.43
N TRP A 256 6.38 8.21 -14.46
CA TRP A 256 7.26 8.09 -13.29
C TRP A 256 7.64 9.45 -12.71
N HIS A 257 7.41 9.64 -11.40
CA HIS A 257 7.88 10.81 -10.65
C HIS A 257 9.32 10.61 -10.18
N THR A 258 9.58 9.49 -9.50
CA THR A 258 10.95 9.02 -9.21
C THR A 258 11.25 7.78 -10.04
N GLU A 259 12.45 7.20 -9.89
CA GLU A 259 12.80 5.97 -10.58
C GLU A 259 11.91 4.76 -10.26
N GLU A 260 11.11 4.80 -9.19
CA GLU A 260 10.29 3.68 -8.73
C GLU A 260 8.84 4.05 -8.38
N HIS A 261 8.53 5.35 -8.23
CA HIS A 261 7.20 5.83 -7.88
C HIS A 261 6.53 6.53 -9.06
N PRO A 262 5.25 6.23 -9.33
CA PRO A 262 4.53 6.86 -10.41
C PRO A 262 4.04 8.27 -10.03
N THR A 263 3.59 9.05 -11.00
CA THR A 263 3.09 10.43 -10.78
C THR A 263 1.68 10.46 -10.18
N GLU A 264 1.27 11.61 -9.63
CA GLU A 264 -0.12 11.86 -9.19
C GLU A 264 -1.16 11.49 -10.28
N HIS A 265 -0.83 11.64 -11.56
CA HIS A 265 -1.73 11.25 -12.65
C HIS A 265 -2.01 9.74 -12.66
N VAL A 266 -0.99 8.90 -12.49
CA VAL A 266 -1.18 7.45 -12.35
C VAL A 266 -2.00 7.14 -11.09
N HIS A 267 -1.73 7.81 -9.97
CA HIS A 267 -2.53 7.67 -8.74
C HIS A 267 -4.00 8.05 -8.92
N ARG A 268 -4.29 9.07 -9.73
CA ARG A 268 -5.66 9.48 -10.07
C ARG A 268 -6.38 8.44 -10.92
N ILE A 269 -5.69 7.78 -11.84
CA ILE A 269 -6.26 6.66 -12.59
C ILE A 269 -6.53 5.47 -11.66
N LEU A 270 -5.56 5.13 -10.80
CA LEU A 270 -5.72 4.07 -9.80
C LEU A 270 -6.90 4.34 -8.85
N ALA A 271 -7.01 5.54 -8.29
CA ALA A 271 -8.09 5.93 -7.39
C ALA A 271 -9.47 5.76 -8.06
N LYS A 272 -9.61 6.19 -9.33
CA LYS A 272 -10.85 5.99 -10.10
C LYS A 272 -11.14 4.52 -10.36
N ALA A 273 -10.12 3.71 -10.65
CA ALA A 273 -10.28 2.29 -10.87
C ALA A 273 -10.72 1.55 -9.59
N VAL A 274 -10.12 1.89 -8.44
CA VAL A 274 -10.53 1.36 -7.13
C VAL A 274 -11.94 1.82 -6.77
N GLU A 275 -12.28 3.10 -6.97
CA GLU A 275 -13.63 3.60 -6.72
C GLU A 275 -14.68 2.85 -7.56
N LYS A 276 -14.39 2.64 -8.85
CA LYS A 276 -15.25 1.86 -9.74
C LYS A 276 -15.42 0.42 -9.25
N TYR A 277 -14.33 -0.23 -8.84
CA TYR A 277 -14.36 -1.58 -8.28
C TYR A 277 -15.20 -1.63 -6.99
N LEU A 278 -15.02 -0.70 -6.05
CA LEU A 278 -15.76 -0.70 -4.78
C LEU A 278 -17.27 -0.50 -4.96
N ARG A 279 -17.73 0.04 -6.10
CA ARG A 279 -19.15 0.13 -6.45
C ARG A 279 -19.73 -1.20 -6.94
N ASN A 280 -18.90 -2.12 -7.43
CA ASN A 280 -19.28 -3.45 -7.88
C ASN A 280 -18.11 -4.43 -7.69
N PRO A 281 -17.82 -4.86 -6.44
CA PRO A 281 -16.60 -5.60 -6.14
C PRO A 281 -16.71 -7.07 -6.55
N ASP A 282 -15.60 -7.63 -7.03
CA ASP A 282 -15.42 -9.07 -7.13
C ASP A 282 -15.17 -9.64 -5.73
N PHE A 283 -16.10 -10.47 -5.25
CA PHE A 283 -15.98 -11.12 -3.96
C PHE A 283 -15.04 -12.32 -4.05
N VAL A 284 -14.07 -12.38 -3.13
CA VAL A 284 -13.25 -13.58 -2.94
C VAL A 284 -14.02 -14.52 -2.00
N TYR A 285 -14.54 -15.62 -2.53
CA TYR A 285 -15.22 -16.69 -1.77
C TYR A 285 -14.25 -17.79 -1.32
#